data_AF-A0A6A4J6K1-F1
#
_entry.id   AF-A0A6A4J6K1-F1
#
_cell.length_a   1.000
_cell.length_b   1.000
_cell.length_c   1.000
_cell.angle_alpha   90.00
_cell.angle_beta   90.00
_cell.angle_gamma   90.00
#
_symmetry.space_group_name_H-M   'P 1'
#
loop_
_entity.id
_entity.type
_entity.pdbx_description
1 polymer ?
#
loop_
_entity_poly.entity_id
_entity_poly.type
_entity_poly.pdbx_seq_one_letter_code
_entity_poly.pdbx_strand_id
1 'polypeptide(L)'
;MKTRKGCMKKVLMVTMNLVNVLAAVLGMTIATLGFHFYRELELPQGMDDMEYMSFGALALGIFGLVVTTLTIGGAYWLNYGSSQFKIAFCGPMAVIAYALIMLRGSLPHMETTMDESMMAEYETYYRNKVARGIVDSCQIKHECCGYFGIEDFPEHFPLPDSCCSQHVLKKFRHCSRKLAYTDPCRFKLGEIIDVYFGWMNFVCYTTSSTLIALDIIVLVVVFVFKPTFTKNPFKLE
;
A
#
# COMPACT_ATOMS: atom_id res chain seq x y z
N MET A 1 7.34 24.02 42.31
CA MET A 1 7.45 24.06 40.83
C MET A 1 8.38 23.00 40.20
N LYS A 2 9.46 22.54 40.86
CA LYS A 2 10.39 21.49 40.34
C LYS A 2 9.73 20.12 40.10
N THR A 3 8.77 19.71 40.95
CA THR A 3 8.10 18.41 40.88
C THR A 3 7.18 18.25 39.66
N ARG A 4 6.54 19.33 39.19
CA ARG A 4 5.60 19.29 38.04
C ARG A 4 6.31 19.00 36.71
N LYS A 5 7.55 19.48 36.54
CA LYS A 5 8.36 19.26 35.33
C LYS A 5 8.81 17.79 35.18
N GLY A 6 9.11 17.12 36.29
CA GLY A 6 9.54 15.72 36.28
C GLY A 6 8.43 14.75 35.87
N CYS A 7 7.20 14.97 36.37
CA CYS A 7 6.04 14.16 36.05
C CYS A 7 5.68 14.26 34.55
N MET A 8 5.61 15.48 34.02
CA MET A 8 5.24 15.72 32.62
C MET A 8 6.23 15.09 31.62
N LYS A 9 7.54 15.09 31.92
CA LYS A 9 8.55 14.42 31.08
C LYS A 9 8.34 12.91 30.99
N LYS A 10 7.98 12.26 32.11
CA LYS A 10 7.73 10.81 32.15
C LYS A 10 6.48 10.45 31.36
N VAL A 11 5.39 11.18 31.57
CA VAL A 11 4.12 10.97 30.83
C VAL A 11 4.35 11.07 29.34
N LEU A 12 5.01 12.16 28.91
CA LEU A 12 5.33 12.38 27.50
C LEU A 12 6.18 11.25 26.90
N MET A 13 7.23 10.80 27.58
CA MET A 13 8.09 9.71 27.11
C MET A 13 7.31 8.40 26.93
N VAL A 14 6.42 8.08 27.88
CA VAL A 14 5.53 6.92 27.79
C VAL A 14 4.59 7.05 26.60
N THR A 15 3.95 8.21 26.42
CA THR A 15 3.05 8.46 25.29
C THR A 15 3.77 8.33 23.96
N MET A 16 4.96 8.89 23.80
CA MET A 16 5.72 8.81 22.54
C MET A 16 6.18 7.39 22.22
N ASN A 17 6.63 6.63 23.24
CA ASN A 17 6.95 5.21 23.05
C ASN A 17 5.72 4.41 22.61
N LEU A 18 4.56 4.66 23.23
CA LEU A 18 3.31 4.00 22.85
C LEU A 18 2.95 4.29 21.39
N VAL A 19 3.03 5.55 20.96
CA VAL A 19 2.72 5.92 19.57
C VAL A 19 3.73 5.31 18.58
N ASN A 20 5.03 5.27 18.92
CA ASN A 20 6.03 4.59 18.09
C ASN A 20 5.75 3.09 17.93
N VAL A 21 5.33 2.41 19.01
CA VAL A 21 4.95 0.99 18.95
C VAL A 21 3.74 0.80 18.05
N LEU A 22 2.71 1.65 18.18
CA LEU A 22 1.54 1.60 17.30
C LEU A 22 1.92 1.84 15.83
N ALA A 23 2.78 2.82 15.56
CA ALA A 23 3.26 3.11 14.21
C ALA A 23 4.11 1.96 13.64
N ALA A 24 4.89 1.26 14.47
CA ALA A 24 5.63 0.06 14.06
C ALA A 24 4.68 -1.09 13.66
N VAL A 25 3.60 -1.29 14.43
CA VAL A 25 2.57 -2.31 14.12
C VAL A 25 1.86 -1.97 12.80
N LEU A 26 1.54 -0.69 12.58
CA LEU A 26 0.98 -0.22 11.30
C LEU A 26 1.97 -0.44 10.15
N GLY A 27 3.25 -0.06 10.32
CA GLY A 27 4.30 -0.29 9.33
C GLY A 27 4.46 -1.77 8.96
N MET A 28 4.41 -2.67 9.93
CA MET A 28 4.46 -4.12 9.68
C MET A 28 3.22 -4.64 8.97
N THR A 29 2.04 -4.07 9.27
CA THR A 29 0.80 -4.41 8.57
C THR A 29 0.89 -3.98 7.10
N ILE A 30 1.40 -2.77 6.83
CA ILE A 30 1.68 -2.28 5.47
C ILE A 30 2.65 -3.20 4.75
N ALA A 31 3.76 -3.57 5.41
CA ALA A 31 4.76 -4.45 4.83
C ALA A 31 4.15 -5.81 4.44
N THR A 32 3.38 -6.41 5.35
CA THR A 32 2.73 -7.71 5.15
C THR A 32 1.72 -7.66 3.99
N LEU A 33 0.90 -6.63 3.93
CA LEU A 33 -0.05 -6.42 2.83
C LEU A 33 0.68 -6.19 1.51
N GLY A 34 1.69 -5.32 1.49
CA GLY A 34 2.48 -5.06 0.28
C GLY A 34 3.11 -6.34 -0.29
N PHE A 35 3.72 -7.17 0.57
CA PHE A 35 4.26 -8.47 0.12
C PHE A 35 3.18 -9.47 -0.27
N HIS A 36 2.03 -9.49 0.42
CA HIS A 36 0.91 -10.34 0.04
C HIS A 36 0.40 -9.97 -1.36
N PHE A 37 0.20 -8.68 -1.63
CA PHE A 37 -0.22 -8.19 -2.94
C PHE A 37 0.84 -8.41 -4.01
N TYR A 38 2.11 -8.21 -3.69
CA TYR A 38 3.21 -8.50 -4.61
C TYR A 38 3.15 -9.95 -5.12
N ARG A 39 2.94 -10.91 -4.21
CA ARG A 39 2.81 -12.34 -4.57
C ARG A 39 1.54 -12.64 -5.34
N GLU A 40 0.44 -11.98 -5.00
CA GLU A 40 -0.86 -12.19 -5.66
C GLU A 40 -0.93 -11.54 -7.06
N LEU A 41 -0.08 -10.54 -7.30
CA LEU A 41 0.09 -9.81 -8.57
C LEU A 41 1.24 -10.33 -9.43
N GLU A 42 2.03 -11.30 -8.97
CA GLU A 42 2.95 -12.08 -9.82
C GLU A 42 2.13 -12.96 -10.80
N LEU A 43 1.46 -12.30 -11.74
CA LEU A 43 0.85 -12.92 -12.90
C LEU A 43 1.96 -13.35 -13.89
N PRO A 44 1.72 -14.39 -14.70
CA PRO A 44 2.74 -14.97 -15.58
C PRO A 44 3.38 -13.90 -16.48
N GLN A 45 4.72 -13.95 -16.57
CA GLN A 45 5.57 -12.97 -17.25
C GLN A 45 5.03 -12.59 -18.64
N GLY A 46 4.83 -11.28 -18.88
CA GLY A 46 4.44 -10.78 -20.20
C GLY A 46 4.01 -9.32 -20.26
N MET A 47 3.44 -8.73 -19.20
CA MET A 47 3.03 -7.32 -19.18
C MET A 47 4.11 -6.39 -18.64
N ASP A 48 4.62 -5.53 -19.50
CA ASP A 48 5.48 -4.42 -19.08
C ASP A 48 4.73 -3.47 -18.12
N ASP A 49 3.39 -3.36 -18.24
CA ASP A 49 2.60 -2.43 -17.42
C ASP A 49 2.17 -2.99 -16.05
N MET A 50 1.97 -4.31 -15.92
CA MET A 50 1.74 -4.94 -14.61
C MET A 50 3.03 -5.13 -13.81
N GLU A 51 4.19 -5.01 -14.44
CA GLU A 51 5.45 -4.87 -13.73
C GLU A 51 5.40 -3.64 -12.81
N TYR A 52 4.77 -2.52 -13.23
CA TYR A 52 4.62 -1.35 -12.35
C TYR A 52 3.70 -1.59 -11.16
N MET A 53 2.64 -2.39 -11.32
CA MET A 53 1.73 -2.71 -10.21
C MET A 53 2.40 -3.66 -9.20
N SER A 54 3.08 -4.69 -9.68
CA SER A 54 3.87 -5.59 -8.85
C SER A 54 5.01 -4.83 -8.15
N PHE A 55 5.75 -4.00 -8.90
CA PHE A 55 6.78 -3.12 -8.35
C PHE A 55 6.21 -2.14 -7.33
N GLY A 56 5.00 -1.61 -7.56
CA GLY A 56 4.29 -0.76 -6.62
C GLY A 56 3.95 -1.47 -5.32
N ALA A 57 3.45 -2.71 -5.39
CA ALA A 57 3.18 -3.54 -4.21
C ALA A 57 4.46 -3.90 -3.45
N LEU A 58 5.55 -4.22 -4.15
CA LEU A 58 6.86 -4.45 -3.56
C LEU A 58 7.40 -3.18 -2.87
N ALA A 59 7.31 -2.04 -3.54
CA ALA A 59 7.73 -0.74 -3.00
C ALA A 59 6.92 -0.40 -1.73
N LEU A 60 5.61 -0.67 -1.72
CA LEU A 60 4.77 -0.54 -0.53
C LEU A 60 5.24 -1.47 0.60
N GLY A 61 5.57 -2.72 0.28
CA GLY A 61 6.14 -3.70 1.21
C GLY A 61 7.43 -3.19 1.87
N ILE A 62 8.38 -2.73 1.06
CA ILE A 62 9.66 -2.14 1.50
C ILE A 62 9.42 -0.89 2.34
N PHE A 63 8.51 -0.03 1.91
CA PHE A 63 8.15 1.19 2.63
C PHE A 63 7.63 0.88 4.04
N GLY A 64 6.77 -0.13 4.19
CA GLY A 64 6.30 -0.58 5.50
C GLY A 64 7.43 -1.03 6.43
N LEU A 65 8.46 -1.72 5.90
CA LEU A 65 9.65 -2.11 6.65
C LEU A 65 10.49 -0.91 7.09
N VAL A 66 10.63 0.09 6.23
CA VAL A 66 11.35 1.34 6.56
C VAL A 66 10.64 2.08 7.69
N VAL A 67 9.32 2.23 7.61
CA VAL A 67 8.51 2.86 8.68
C VAL A 67 8.66 2.09 9.99
N THR A 68 8.60 0.76 9.95
CA THR A 68 8.79 -0.10 11.13
C THR A 68 10.17 0.10 11.75
N THR A 69 11.22 0.07 10.93
CA THR A 69 12.61 0.22 11.39
C THR A 69 12.83 1.59 12.03
N LEU A 70 12.31 2.65 11.40
CA LEU A 70 12.42 4.01 11.93
C LEU A 70 11.66 4.16 13.24
N THR A 71 10.44 3.66 13.35
CA THR A 71 9.64 3.79 14.58
C THR A 71 10.22 3.02 15.76
N ILE A 72 10.76 1.81 15.52
CA ILE A 72 11.54 1.06 16.53
C ILE A 72 12.81 1.82 16.93
N GLY A 73 13.56 2.35 15.95
CA GLY A 73 14.73 3.18 16.19
C GLY A 73 14.39 4.45 16.99
N GLY A 74 13.26 5.08 16.68
CA GLY A 74 12.71 6.24 17.39
C GLY A 74 12.41 5.92 18.84
N ALA A 75 11.78 4.78 19.13
CA ALA A 75 11.57 4.32 20.50
C ALA A 75 12.90 4.12 21.23
N TYR A 76 13.89 3.48 20.59
CA TYR A 76 15.22 3.31 21.19
C TYR A 76 15.91 4.65 21.49
N TRP A 77 15.93 5.58 20.53
CA TRP A 77 16.58 6.89 20.68
C TRP A 77 15.86 7.81 21.66
N LEU A 78 14.53 7.71 21.80
CA LEU A 78 13.80 8.48 22.82
C LEU A 78 14.23 8.10 24.24
N ASN A 79 14.45 6.81 24.49
CA ASN A 79 14.82 6.28 25.80
C ASN A 79 16.31 6.43 26.11
N TYR A 80 17.19 6.13 25.15
CA TYR A 80 18.65 6.02 25.39
C TYR A 80 19.49 7.06 24.64
N GLY A 81 18.91 7.75 23.66
CA GLY A 81 19.63 8.66 22.77
C GLY A 81 19.94 10.03 23.36
N SER A 82 21.05 10.62 22.90
CA SER A 82 21.37 12.04 23.15
C SER A 82 20.31 12.95 22.51
N SER A 83 20.17 14.18 23.02
CA SER A 83 19.18 15.14 22.52
C SER A 83 19.34 15.47 21.03
N GLN A 84 20.54 15.35 20.47
CA GLN A 84 20.78 15.62 19.04
C GLN A 84 20.16 14.54 18.14
N PHE A 85 20.23 13.27 18.56
CA PHE A 85 19.63 12.16 17.79
C PHE A 85 18.10 12.26 17.72
N LYS A 86 17.46 12.87 18.73
CA LYS A 86 16.00 13.08 18.74
C LYS A 86 15.55 14.08 17.67
N ILE A 87 16.35 15.11 17.39
CA ILE A 87 16.06 16.10 16.35
C ILE A 87 16.35 15.51 14.97
N ALA A 88 17.45 14.76 14.83
CA ALA A 88 17.79 14.07 13.59
C ALA A 88 16.68 13.11 13.13
N PHE A 89 15.90 12.56 14.07
CA PHE A 89 14.80 11.64 13.78
C PHE A 89 13.56 12.29 13.15
N CYS A 90 13.27 13.57 13.42
CA CYS A 90 12.12 14.27 12.83
C CYS A 90 12.21 14.39 11.31
N GLY A 91 13.42 14.55 10.77
CA GLY A 91 13.61 14.77 9.32
C GLY A 91 13.06 13.60 8.48
N PRO A 92 13.54 12.36 8.68
CA PRO A 92 13.03 11.20 7.95
C PRO A 92 11.53 10.96 8.12
N MET A 93 10.98 11.17 9.33
CA MET A 93 9.53 11.00 9.57
C MET A 93 8.69 12.01 8.77
N ALA A 94 9.12 13.27 8.72
CA ALA A 94 8.45 14.30 7.93
C ALA A 94 8.49 14.00 6.42
N VAL A 95 9.62 13.49 5.91
CA VAL A 95 9.76 13.07 4.50
C VAL A 95 8.81 11.92 4.17
N ILE A 96 8.73 10.92 5.04
CA ILE A 96 7.82 9.77 4.89
C ILE A 96 6.36 10.22 4.93
N ALA A 97 6.00 11.08 5.89
CA ALA A 97 4.65 11.63 5.98
C ALA A 97 4.26 12.41 4.71
N TYR A 98 5.19 13.21 4.18
CA TYR A 98 4.99 13.93 2.94
C TYR A 98 4.82 12.99 1.74
N ALA A 99 5.66 11.96 1.61
CA ALA A 99 5.54 10.97 0.54
C ALA A 99 4.17 10.26 0.58
N LEU A 100 3.67 9.91 1.76
CA LEU A 100 2.33 9.32 1.93
C LEU A 100 1.20 10.27 1.54
N ILE A 101 1.34 11.57 1.80
CA ILE A 101 0.37 12.58 1.36
C ILE A 101 0.35 12.67 -0.17
N MET A 102 1.52 12.68 -0.81
CA MET A 102 1.61 12.73 -2.27
C MET A 102 1.03 11.45 -2.90
N LEU A 103 1.37 10.28 -2.37
CA LEU A 103 0.81 9.00 -2.80
C LEU A 103 -0.71 8.98 -2.67
N ARG A 104 -1.25 9.49 -1.56
CA ARG A 104 -2.70 9.63 -1.37
C ARG A 104 -3.33 10.51 -2.45
N GLY A 105 -2.69 11.63 -2.78
CA GLY A 105 -3.15 12.52 -3.84
C GLY A 105 -3.17 11.88 -5.23
N SER A 106 -2.30 10.91 -5.49
CA SER A 106 -2.24 10.19 -6.78
C SER A 106 -3.20 9.00 -6.87
N LEU A 107 -3.77 8.51 -5.75
CA LEU A 107 -4.64 7.32 -5.76
C LEU A 107 -5.82 7.41 -6.74
N PRO A 108 -6.60 8.50 -6.82
CA PRO A 108 -7.72 8.57 -7.75
C PRO A 108 -7.26 8.49 -9.21
N HIS A 109 -6.08 9.04 -9.52
CA HIS A 109 -5.54 8.97 -10.86
C HIS A 109 -5.09 7.54 -11.21
N MET A 110 -4.41 6.87 -10.28
CA MET A 110 -4.00 5.48 -10.46
C MET A 110 -5.19 4.54 -10.67
N GLU A 111 -6.28 4.76 -9.93
CA GLU A 111 -7.53 4.01 -10.09
C GLU A 111 -8.09 4.16 -11.50
N THR A 112 -8.22 5.40 -12.00
CA THR A 112 -8.70 5.66 -13.37
C THR A 112 -7.78 5.08 -14.44
N THR A 113 -6.47 5.22 -14.29
CA THR A 113 -5.49 4.69 -15.24
C THR A 113 -5.52 3.16 -15.28
N MET A 114 -5.82 2.51 -14.17
CA MET A 114 -5.91 1.05 -14.11
C MET A 114 -7.17 0.51 -14.80
N ASP A 115 -8.31 1.19 -14.67
CA ASP A 115 -9.55 0.89 -15.42
C ASP A 115 -9.29 1.03 -16.94
N GLU A 116 -8.68 2.14 -17.35
CA GLU A 116 -8.32 2.41 -18.76
C GLU A 116 -7.30 1.38 -19.31
N SER A 117 -6.28 1.03 -18.53
CA SER A 117 -5.28 0.03 -18.90
C SER A 117 -5.90 -1.35 -19.08
N MET A 118 -6.76 -1.77 -18.15
CA MET A 118 -7.51 -3.04 -18.29
C MET A 118 -8.35 -3.05 -19.56
N MET A 119 -9.10 -1.97 -19.83
CA MET A 119 -9.90 -1.85 -21.05
C MET A 119 -9.04 -2.01 -22.31
N ALA A 120 -7.86 -1.37 -22.36
CA ALA A 120 -6.94 -1.45 -23.50
C ALA A 120 -6.40 -2.88 -23.73
N GLU A 121 -6.17 -3.66 -22.67
CA GLU A 121 -5.78 -5.07 -22.79
C GLU A 121 -6.90 -5.92 -23.41
N TYR A 122 -8.16 -5.66 -23.06
CA TYR A 122 -9.31 -6.33 -23.70
C TYR A 122 -9.42 -5.97 -25.19
N GLU A 123 -9.19 -4.72 -25.58
CA GLU A 123 -9.23 -4.29 -27.00
C GLU A 123 -8.15 -4.99 -27.85
N THR A 124 -7.00 -5.31 -27.26
CA THR A 124 -5.87 -5.94 -27.96
C THR A 124 -5.81 -7.46 -27.82
N TYR A 125 -6.78 -8.06 -27.13
CA TYR A 125 -6.88 -9.50 -26.81
C TYR A 125 -6.55 -10.45 -27.99
N TYR A 126 -7.12 -10.19 -29.17
CA TYR A 126 -6.91 -11.05 -30.34
C TYR A 126 -5.57 -10.83 -31.05
N ARG A 127 -4.96 -9.65 -30.86
CA ARG A 127 -3.75 -9.21 -31.58
C ARG A 127 -2.48 -9.45 -30.78
N ASN A 128 -2.57 -9.43 -29.45
CA ASN A 128 -1.43 -9.55 -28.55
C ASN A 128 -1.56 -10.81 -27.68
N LYS A 129 -0.56 -11.70 -27.74
CA LYS A 129 -0.52 -12.92 -26.92
C LYS A 129 -0.38 -12.61 -25.43
N VAL A 130 0.29 -11.50 -25.10
CA VAL A 130 0.43 -11.01 -23.74
C VAL A 130 -0.93 -10.57 -23.21
N ALA A 131 -1.59 -9.65 -23.91
CA ALA A 131 -2.97 -9.19 -23.65
C ALA A 131 -3.91 -10.36 -23.34
N ARG A 132 -3.88 -11.37 -24.21
CA ARG A 132 -4.64 -12.60 -24.04
C ARG A 132 -4.38 -13.31 -22.72
N GLY A 133 -3.11 -13.52 -22.35
CA GLY A 133 -2.76 -14.24 -21.13
C GLY A 133 -3.27 -13.54 -19.86
N ILE A 134 -3.29 -12.21 -19.84
CA ILE A 134 -3.75 -11.41 -18.70
C ILE A 134 -5.26 -11.45 -18.60
N VAL A 135 -5.93 -11.20 -19.73
CA VAL A 135 -7.38 -11.24 -19.83
C VAL A 135 -7.87 -12.63 -19.43
N ASP A 136 -7.27 -13.70 -19.96
CA ASP A 136 -7.61 -15.07 -19.59
C ASP A 136 -7.40 -15.33 -18.09
N SER A 137 -6.28 -14.87 -17.53
CA SER A 137 -5.99 -15.03 -16.09
C SER A 137 -6.99 -14.26 -15.23
N CYS A 138 -7.34 -13.03 -15.62
CA CYS A 138 -8.33 -12.21 -14.96
C CYS A 138 -9.71 -12.88 -14.97
N GLN A 139 -10.15 -13.36 -16.13
CA GLN A 139 -11.44 -14.03 -16.30
C GLN A 139 -11.54 -15.31 -15.48
N ILE A 140 -10.47 -16.11 -15.44
CA ILE A 140 -10.42 -17.34 -14.63
C ILE A 140 -10.42 -16.99 -13.14
N LYS A 141 -9.60 -16.03 -12.71
CA LYS A 141 -9.43 -15.67 -11.29
C LYS A 141 -10.67 -15.04 -10.69
N HIS A 142 -11.38 -14.22 -11.47
CA HIS A 142 -12.54 -13.45 -11.01
C HIS A 142 -13.88 -13.99 -11.50
N GLU A 143 -13.87 -15.16 -12.17
CA GLU A 143 -15.06 -15.84 -12.70
C GLU A 143 -15.97 -14.87 -13.48
N CYS A 144 -15.37 -14.14 -14.42
CA CYS A 144 -16.01 -13.10 -15.22
C CYS A 144 -15.71 -13.29 -16.71
N CYS A 145 -16.48 -12.65 -17.60
CA CYS A 145 -16.22 -12.74 -19.03
C CYS A 145 -16.39 -11.39 -19.75
N GLY A 146 -15.33 -10.98 -20.45
CA GLY A 146 -15.26 -9.68 -21.11
C GLY A 146 -15.14 -8.53 -20.12
N TYR A 147 -14.73 -7.36 -20.60
CA TYR A 147 -14.62 -6.16 -19.78
C TYR A 147 -16.00 -5.58 -19.47
N PHE A 148 -16.81 -5.33 -20.50
CA PHE A 148 -18.21 -4.92 -20.42
C PHE A 148 -19.19 -6.09 -20.53
N GLY A 149 -18.73 -7.26 -20.97
CA GLY A 149 -19.51 -8.50 -21.01
C GLY A 149 -19.08 -9.45 -22.12
N ILE A 150 -19.83 -10.54 -22.29
CA ILE A 150 -19.60 -11.55 -23.34
C ILE A 150 -19.67 -10.97 -24.77
N GLU A 151 -20.28 -9.80 -24.91
CA GLU A 151 -20.43 -9.03 -26.15
C GLU A 151 -19.11 -8.45 -26.66
N ASP A 152 -18.11 -8.30 -25.79
CA ASP A 152 -16.77 -7.82 -26.18
C ASP A 152 -16.06 -8.80 -27.12
N PHE A 153 -16.47 -10.07 -27.11
CA PHE A 153 -16.01 -11.07 -28.07
C PHE A 153 -17.01 -11.12 -29.24
N PRO A 154 -16.57 -10.96 -30.50
CA PRO A 154 -17.49 -10.98 -31.64
C PRO A 154 -18.15 -12.36 -31.81
N GLU A 155 -19.39 -12.41 -32.29
CA GLU A 155 -20.17 -13.65 -32.43
C GLU A 155 -19.50 -14.72 -33.31
N HIS A 156 -18.71 -14.29 -34.29
CA HIS A 156 -18.02 -15.19 -35.22
C HIS A 156 -16.75 -15.81 -34.63
N PHE A 157 -16.27 -15.32 -33.49
CA PHE A 157 -15.14 -15.92 -32.78
C PHE A 157 -15.62 -16.79 -31.63
N PRO A 158 -14.99 -17.96 -31.40
CA PRO A 158 -15.26 -18.75 -30.21
C PRO A 158 -14.89 -17.93 -28.98
N LEU A 159 -15.72 -18.03 -27.93
CA LEU A 159 -15.36 -17.48 -26.63
C LEU A 159 -14.08 -18.15 -26.12
N PRO A 160 -13.22 -17.42 -25.40
CA PRO A 160 -12.07 -18.02 -24.80
C PRO A 160 -12.47 -19.00 -23.71
N ASP A 161 -11.68 -20.05 -23.52
CA ASP A 161 -11.95 -21.07 -22.51
C ASP A 161 -11.96 -20.46 -21.09
N SER A 162 -11.22 -19.37 -20.88
CA SER A 162 -11.18 -18.57 -19.66
C SER A 162 -12.53 -17.97 -19.24
N CYS A 163 -13.48 -17.77 -20.18
CA CYS A 163 -14.84 -17.31 -19.89
C CYS A 163 -15.73 -18.37 -19.24
N CYS A 164 -15.28 -19.62 -19.10
CA CYS A 164 -16.06 -20.71 -18.56
C CYS A 164 -15.35 -21.38 -17.38
N SER A 165 -16.13 -21.95 -16.46
CA SER A 165 -15.56 -22.74 -15.37
C SER A 165 -14.87 -24.00 -15.88
N GLN A 166 -13.84 -24.47 -15.16
CA GLN A 166 -13.13 -25.69 -15.51
C GLN A 166 -14.04 -26.92 -15.58
N HIS A 167 -15.14 -26.93 -14.81
CA HIS A 167 -16.15 -27.99 -14.86
C HIS A 167 -16.90 -28.02 -16.20
N VAL A 168 -17.22 -26.85 -16.76
CA VAL A 168 -17.85 -26.72 -18.07
C VAL A 168 -16.90 -27.19 -19.17
N LEU A 169 -15.63 -26.76 -19.12
CA LEU A 169 -14.63 -27.14 -20.11
C LEU A 169 -14.39 -28.65 -20.15
N LYS A 170 -14.30 -29.30 -18.99
CA LYS A 170 -14.16 -30.77 -18.89
C LYS A 170 -15.34 -31.53 -19.54
N LYS A 171 -16.54 -30.95 -19.51
CA LYS A 171 -17.76 -31.59 -20.02
C LYS A 171 -18.01 -31.32 -21.51
N PHE A 172 -17.78 -30.10 -21.97
CA PHE A 172 -18.18 -29.66 -23.32
C PHE A 172 -17.01 -29.39 -24.28
N ARG A 173 -15.75 -29.49 -23.81
CA ARG A 173 -14.50 -29.19 -24.53
C ARG A 173 -14.33 -27.75 -25.04
N HIS A 174 -15.41 -26.98 -25.18
CA HIS A 174 -15.40 -25.59 -25.61
C HIS A 174 -16.37 -24.75 -24.77
N CYS A 175 -16.02 -23.48 -24.55
CA CYS A 175 -16.88 -22.52 -23.90
C CYS A 175 -17.99 -22.04 -24.85
N SER A 176 -19.25 -22.25 -24.47
CA SER A 176 -20.42 -21.72 -25.18
C SER A 176 -20.92 -20.46 -24.49
N ARG A 177 -21.46 -19.48 -25.25
CA ARG A 177 -22.06 -18.24 -24.70
C ARG A 177 -23.10 -18.50 -23.61
N LYS A 178 -23.83 -19.62 -23.67
CA LYS A 178 -24.85 -20.00 -22.66
C LYS A 178 -24.26 -20.50 -21.34
N LEU A 179 -22.99 -20.88 -21.33
CA LEU A 179 -22.29 -21.47 -20.20
C LEU A 179 -21.14 -20.58 -19.70
N ALA A 180 -20.93 -19.44 -20.35
CA ALA A 180 -19.94 -18.45 -19.96
C ALA A 180 -20.40 -17.72 -18.69
N TYR A 181 -19.44 -17.14 -17.96
CA TYR A 181 -19.72 -16.23 -16.88
C TYR A 181 -20.56 -15.06 -17.37
N THR A 182 -21.62 -14.74 -16.64
CA THR A 182 -22.56 -13.65 -16.99
C THR A 182 -22.06 -12.30 -16.52
N ASP A 183 -21.24 -12.28 -15.47
CA ASP A 183 -20.76 -11.04 -14.86
C ASP A 183 -19.59 -10.48 -15.69
N PRO A 184 -19.63 -9.19 -16.05
CA PRO A 184 -18.52 -8.56 -16.75
C PRO A 184 -17.38 -8.27 -15.77
N CYS A 185 -16.15 -8.38 -16.26
CA CYS A 185 -14.96 -8.25 -15.43
C CYS A 185 -14.79 -6.86 -14.83
N ARG A 186 -15.26 -5.80 -15.48
CA ARG A 186 -15.20 -4.43 -14.92
C ARG A 186 -15.87 -4.32 -13.55
N PHE A 187 -17.00 -4.98 -13.31
CA PHE A 187 -17.66 -4.92 -12.00
C PHE A 187 -16.88 -5.71 -10.94
N LYS A 188 -16.45 -6.93 -11.25
CA LYS A 188 -15.66 -7.76 -10.33
C LYS A 188 -14.32 -7.11 -9.98
N LEU A 189 -13.66 -6.55 -10.98
CA LEU A 189 -12.42 -5.81 -10.80
C LEU A 189 -12.69 -4.53 -10.02
N GLY A 190 -13.67 -3.72 -10.42
CA GLY A 190 -14.04 -2.48 -9.73
C GLY A 190 -14.24 -2.68 -8.23
N GLU A 191 -14.98 -3.72 -7.82
CA GLU A 191 -15.15 -4.03 -6.38
C GLU A 191 -13.83 -4.30 -5.66
N ILE A 192 -12.91 -5.04 -6.29
CA ILE A 192 -11.60 -5.37 -5.70
C ILE A 192 -10.71 -4.12 -5.65
N ILE A 193 -10.74 -3.33 -6.72
CA ILE A 193 -10.00 -2.08 -6.90
C ILE A 193 -10.46 -1.07 -5.84
N ASP A 194 -11.75 -0.85 -5.71
CA ASP A 194 -12.35 0.06 -4.72
C ASP A 194 -11.97 -0.33 -3.30
N VAL A 195 -12.05 -1.62 -2.97
CA VAL A 195 -11.64 -2.14 -1.66
C VAL A 195 -10.16 -1.89 -1.45
N TYR A 196 -9.31 -2.18 -2.44
CA TYR A 196 -7.87 -2.00 -2.37
C TYR A 196 -7.49 -0.52 -2.18
N PHE A 197 -7.96 0.37 -3.05
CA PHE A 197 -7.69 1.80 -2.98
C PHE A 197 -8.30 2.43 -1.71
N GLY A 198 -9.46 1.96 -1.27
CA GLY A 198 -10.07 2.33 0.00
C GLY A 198 -9.17 2.00 1.20
N TRP A 199 -8.65 0.78 1.26
CA TRP A 199 -7.68 0.36 2.28
C TRP A 199 -6.37 1.15 2.20
N MET A 200 -5.81 1.33 1.00
CA MET A 200 -4.59 2.11 0.83
C MET A 200 -4.76 3.56 1.28
N ASN A 201 -5.88 4.20 0.91
CA ASN A 201 -6.19 5.56 1.32
C ASN A 201 -6.33 5.66 2.85
N PHE A 202 -7.03 4.71 3.48
CA PHE A 202 -7.15 4.64 4.94
C PHE A 202 -5.79 4.52 5.64
N VAL A 203 -4.94 3.61 5.16
CA VAL A 203 -3.59 3.38 5.68
C VAL A 203 -2.70 4.61 5.50
N CYS A 204 -2.68 5.21 4.31
CA CYS A 204 -1.89 6.40 4.03
C CYS A 204 -2.34 7.58 4.89
N TYR A 205 -3.65 7.77 5.05
CA TYR A 205 -4.22 8.84 5.88
C TYR A 205 -3.86 8.66 7.36
N THR A 206 -4.09 7.48 7.93
CA THR A 206 -3.82 7.21 9.34
C THR A 206 -2.32 7.29 9.65
N THR A 207 -1.47 6.72 8.79
CA THR A 207 -0.02 6.73 8.97
C THR A 207 0.58 8.14 8.80
N SER A 208 0.21 8.88 7.76
CA SER A 208 0.70 10.26 7.58
C SER A 208 0.27 11.17 8.74
N SER A 209 -0.99 11.09 9.17
CA SER A 209 -1.52 11.90 10.28
C SER A 209 -0.82 11.60 11.61
N THR A 210 -0.54 10.31 11.89
CA THR A 210 0.19 9.90 13.11
C THR A 210 1.65 10.36 13.09
N LEU A 211 2.33 10.25 11.95
CA LEU A 211 3.71 10.75 11.81
C LEU A 211 3.79 12.28 11.98
N ILE A 212 2.87 13.03 11.38
CA ILE A 212 2.82 14.50 11.53
C ILE A 212 2.55 14.89 12.99
N ALA A 213 1.61 14.20 13.65
CA ALA A 213 1.34 14.44 15.06
C ALA A 213 2.57 14.17 15.93
N LEU A 214 3.31 13.09 15.67
CA LEU A 214 4.57 12.80 16.34
C LEU A 214 5.61 13.90 16.12
N ASP A 215 5.80 14.37 14.89
CA ASP A 215 6.76 15.42 14.58
C ASP A 215 6.43 16.73 15.29
N ILE A 216 5.15 17.13 15.29
CA ILE A 216 4.70 18.33 16.02
C ILE A 216 4.98 18.17 17.52
N ILE A 217 4.68 17.01 18.10
CA ILE A 217 4.94 16.74 19.52
C ILE A 217 6.44 16.83 19.81
N VAL A 218 7.30 16.19 19.00
CA VAL A 218 8.76 16.25 19.20
C VAL A 218 9.26 17.70 19.11
N LEU A 219 8.81 18.46 18.12
CA LEU A 219 9.20 19.86 17.94
C LEU A 219 8.76 20.72 19.13
N VAL A 220 7.49 20.63 19.53
CA VAL A 220 6.99 21.33 20.73
C VAL A 220 7.83 20.96 21.94
N VAL A 221 8.19 19.69 22.11
CA VAL A 221 8.96 19.23 23.26
C VAL A 221 10.38 19.77 23.26
N VAL A 222 11.05 19.73 22.11
CA VAL A 222 12.43 20.20 21.97
C VAL A 222 12.51 21.72 22.14
N PHE A 223 11.60 22.47 21.53
CA PHE A 223 11.64 23.94 21.51
C PHE A 223 11.01 24.59 22.75
N VAL A 224 9.86 24.11 23.22
CA VAL A 224 9.15 24.69 24.37
C VAL A 224 9.80 24.24 25.68
N PHE A 225 10.12 22.95 25.81
CA PHE A 225 10.82 22.46 26.99
C PHE A 225 12.32 22.57 26.85
N LYS A 226 12.80 23.64 26.17
CA LYS A 226 14.20 24.04 25.94
C LYS A 226 15.02 23.54 27.11
N PRO A 227 15.60 22.33 26.98
CA PRO A 227 16.12 21.70 28.16
C PRO A 227 17.37 22.50 28.49
N THR A 228 17.50 22.88 29.75
CA THR A 228 18.71 23.49 30.30
C THR A 228 19.80 22.40 30.31
N PHE A 229 20.21 21.95 29.12
CA PHE A 229 21.19 20.87 28.88
C PHE A 229 22.60 21.42 28.69
N THR A 230 22.82 22.72 28.89
CA THR A 230 24.15 23.35 28.98
C THR A 230 24.84 23.09 30.31
N LYS A 231 24.79 21.85 30.83
CA LYS A 231 25.79 21.39 31.79
C LYS A 231 26.65 20.35 31.09
N ASN A 232 27.78 20.83 30.57
CA ASN A 232 28.86 20.02 30.01
C ASN A 232 29.16 18.84 30.94
N PRO A 233 28.99 17.58 30.50
CA PRO A 233 29.48 16.43 31.25
C PRO A 233 31.01 16.28 31.17
N PHE A 234 31.68 17.03 30.29
CA PHE A 234 33.14 17.04 30.15
C PHE A 234 33.83 18.05 31.08
N LYS A 235 33.47 18.06 32.37
CA LYS A 235 34.46 18.43 33.39
C LYS A 235 35.20 17.14 33.73
N LEU A 236 36.30 16.89 33.01
CA LEU A 236 37.35 16.00 33.49
C LEU A 236 37.97 16.70 34.71
N GLU A 237 37.69 16.15 35.90
CA GLU A 237 38.53 16.36 37.09
C GLU A 237 39.76 15.45 36.98
#